data_AF-A0A1V4I8P6-F1
#
_entry.id   AF-A0A1V4I8P6-F1
#
_cell.length_a   1.000
_cell.length_b   1.000
_cell.length_c   1.000
_cell.angle_alpha   90.00
_cell.angle_beta   90.00
_cell.angle_gamma   90.00
#
_symmetry.space_group_name_H-M   'P 1'
#
loop_
_entity.id
_entity.type
_entity.pdbx_description
1 polymer ?
#
loop_
_entity_poly.entity_id
_entity_poly.type
_entity_poly.pdbx_seq_one_letter_code
_entity_poly.pdbx_strand_id
1 'polypeptide(L)'
;MSDRQAYSDSTAAKAVGNGIKELKKKKAVNSCFALRKGKCSVLNVKKCDDLSCSFYKTKQQLQQEKKLTFKRIKSLDKGTQMHIAESYYDNKMPWLKEEI
;
A
#
# COMPACT_ATOMS: atom_id res chain seq x y z
N MET A 1 -55.72 -5.98 17.10
CA MET A 1 -54.62 -5.31 17.83
C MET A 1 -53.35 -5.62 17.08
N SER A 2 -53.13 -4.89 15.99
CA SER A 2 -52.12 -5.18 14.99
C SER A 2 -50.78 -4.58 15.38
N ASP A 3 -49.74 -5.31 14.98
CA ASP A 3 -48.40 -4.81 14.66
C ASP A 3 -47.45 -4.54 15.84
N ARG A 4 -46.81 -5.63 16.28
CA ARG A 4 -45.58 -5.61 17.08
C ARG A 4 -44.41 -6.28 16.37
N GLN A 5 -44.39 -6.26 15.04
CA GLN A 5 -43.35 -6.90 14.22
C GLN A 5 -42.65 -5.88 13.30
N ALA A 6 -41.94 -4.92 13.88
CA ALA A 6 -41.09 -4.00 13.11
C ALA A 6 -39.85 -3.57 13.91
N TYR A 7 -39.00 -4.52 14.29
CA TYR A 7 -37.63 -4.18 14.75
C TYR A 7 -36.66 -5.35 14.62
N SER A 8 -36.36 -5.79 13.39
CA SER A 8 -35.09 -6.46 13.07
C SER A 8 -34.96 -6.71 11.56
N ASP A 9 -35.03 -5.65 10.75
CA ASP A 9 -34.65 -5.75 9.35
C ASP A 9 -33.14 -5.99 9.22
N SER A 10 -32.78 -7.26 9.09
CA SER A 10 -31.44 -7.80 8.82
C SER A 10 -30.70 -7.06 7.67
N THR A 11 -31.46 -6.43 6.77
CA THR A 11 -30.99 -5.68 5.61
C THR A 11 -30.28 -4.37 6.00
N ALA A 12 -30.78 -3.64 7.00
CA ALA A 12 -30.17 -2.38 7.45
C ALA A 12 -28.83 -2.64 8.17
N ALA A 13 -28.75 -3.67 9.02
CA ALA A 13 -27.50 -4.08 9.67
C ALA A 13 -26.42 -4.54 8.65
N LYS A 14 -26.82 -5.25 7.59
CA LYS A 14 -25.93 -5.66 6.49
C LYS A 14 -25.43 -4.46 5.68
N ALA A 15 -26.29 -3.47 5.39
CA ALA A 15 -25.91 -2.26 4.67
C ALA A 15 -24.89 -1.40 5.46
N VAL A 16 -25.11 -1.23 6.77
CA VAL A 16 -24.16 -0.54 7.67
C VAL A 16 -22.82 -1.27 7.72
N GLY A 17 -22.83 -2.60 7.84
CA GLY A 17 -21.61 -3.42 7.81
C GLY A 17 -20.82 -3.30 6.51
N ASN A 18 -21.50 -3.24 5.36
CA ASN A 18 -20.86 -3.03 4.07
C ASN A 18 -20.26 -1.62 3.93
N GLY A 19 -20.96 -0.58 4.38
CA GLY A 19 -20.43 0.80 4.38
C GLY A 19 -19.16 0.95 5.24
N ILE A 20 -19.12 0.31 6.42
CA ILE A 20 -17.91 0.31 7.27
C ILE A 20 -16.74 -0.43 6.60
N LYS A 21 -17.02 -1.55 5.89
CA LYS A 21 -15.99 -2.29 5.15
C LYS A 21 -15.41 -1.47 4.00
N GLU A 22 -16.24 -0.74 3.26
CA GLU A 22 -15.80 0.12 2.16
C GLU A 22 -14.95 1.30 2.64
N LEU A 23 -15.36 1.96 3.74
CA LEU A 23 -14.59 3.05 4.35
C LEU A 23 -13.22 2.58 4.87
N LYS A 24 -13.17 1.40 5.51
CA LYS A 24 -11.90 0.78 5.96
C LYS A 24 -11.00 0.43 4.77
N LYS A 25 -11.57 -0.05 3.66
CA LYS A 25 -10.84 -0.37 2.42
C LYS A 25 -10.26 0.89 1.79
N LYS A 26 -11.04 1.98 1.64
CA LYS A 26 -10.55 3.29 1.15
C LYS A 26 -9.43 3.85 2.04
N LYS A 27 -9.58 3.78 3.37
CA LYS A 27 -8.54 4.24 4.31
C LYS A 27 -7.24 3.43 4.20
N ALA A 28 -7.32 2.13 3.92
CA ALA A 28 -6.14 1.28 3.74
C ALA A 28 -5.38 1.56 2.43
N VAL A 29 -6.10 1.90 1.35
CA VAL A 29 -5.50 2.26 0.05
C VAL A 29 -4.75 3.59 0.14
N ASN A 30 -5.33 4.57 0.85
CA ASN A 30 -4.73 5.90 1.02
C ASN A 30 -3.78 5.99 2.22
N SER A 31 -3.39 4.86 2.82
CA SER A 31 -2.44 4.87 3.95
C SER A 31 -0.99 4.91 3.45
N CYS A 32 -0.14 5.60 4.22
CA CYS A 32 1.30 5.64 3.98
C CYS A 32 1.89 4.21 3.92
N PHE A 33 2.75 3.93 2.94
CA PHE A 33 3.37 2.62 2.74
C PHE A 33 4.19 2.16 3.95
N ALA A 34 4.77 3.12 4.68
CA ALA A 34 5.63 2.90 5.84
C ALA A 34 4.84 2.66 7.14
N LEU A 35 3.52 2.84 7.15
CA LEU A 35 2.72 2.63 8.35
C LEU A 35 2.55 1.12 8.64
N ARG A 36 3.14 0.65 9.74
CA ARG A 36 3.11 -0.73 10.20
C ARG A 36 2.73 -0.78 11.68
N LYS A 37 1.64 -1.48 12.02
CA LYS A 37 1.15 -1.62 13.41
C LYS A 37 1.08 -0.27 14.18
N GLY A 38 0.68 0.80 13.48
CA GLY A 38 0.56 2.14 14.05
C GLY A 38 1.86 2.94 14.18
N LYS A 39 3.00 2.42 13.71
CA LYS A 39 4.30 3.12 13.71
C LYS A 39 4.84 3.28 12.28
N CYS A 40 5.67 4.29 12.06
CA CYS A 40 6.37 4.44 10.79
C CYS A 40 7.57 3.47 10.75
N SER A 41 7.78 2.79 9.63
CA SER A 41 8.91 1.88 9.41
C SER A 41 10.13 2.57 8.79
N VAL A 42 9.95 3.78 8.26
CA VAL A 42 11.03 4.59 7.66
C VAL A 42 11.61 5.57 8.67
N LEU A 43 10.73 6.22 9.44
CA LEU A 43 11.08 7.15 10.50
C LEU A 43 10.79 6.51 11.85
N ASN A 44 11.62 6.73 12.88
CA ASN A 44 11.37 6.24 14.24
C ASN A 44 10.34 7.11 15.00
N VAL A 45 9.18 7.38 14.38
CA VAL A 45 8.11 8.21 14.93
C VAL A 45 6.88 7.37 15.25
N LYS A 46 6.21 7.72 16.36
CA LYS A 46 5.04 7.00 16.87
C LYS A 46 3.76 7.22 16.07
N LYS A 47 3.67 8.29 15.28
CA LYS A 47 2.51 8.62 14.45
C LYS A 47 2.99 9.14 13.10
N CYS A 48 2.35 8.68 12.03
CA CYS A 48 2.57 9.21 10.69
C CYS A 48 1.76 10.49 10.55
N ASP A 49 2.44 11.60 10.26
CA ASP A 49 1.80 12.83 9.79
C ASP A 49 1.75 12.77 8.26
N ASP A 50 0.55 12.77 7.67
CA ASP A 50 0.36 12.67 6.23
C ASP A 50 0.51 14.01 5.50
N LEU A 51 0.43 15.13 6.21
CA LEU A 51 0.52 16.48 5.64
C LEU A 51 1.94 17.02 5.65
N SER A 52 2.72 16.76 6.70
CA SER A 52 4.07 17.33 6.86
C SER A 52 5.23 16.35 6.61
N CYS A 53 4.94 15.06 6.42
CA CYS A 53 5.99 14.06 6.24
C CYS A 53 6.51 14.04 4.80
N SER A 54 7.77 14.43 4.62
CA SER A 54 8.49 14.35 3.33
C SER A 54 8.66 12.93 2.78
N PHE A 55 8.50 11.91 3.62
CA PHE A 55 8.54 10.50 3.24
C PHE A 55 7.16 9.90 2.96
N TYR A 56 6.10 10.69 3.09
CA TYR A 56 4.74 10.19 2.88
C TYR A 56 4.54 9.73 1.43
N LYS A 57 4.04 8.51 1.27
CA LYS A 57 3.69 7.93 -0.03
C LYS A 57 2.65 6.84 0.14
N THR A 58 1.67 6.79 -0.75
CA THR A 58 0.73 5.66 -0.76
C THR A 58 1.40 4.39 -1.29
N LYS A 59 0.80 3.23 -1.01
CA LYS A 59 1.32 1.96 -1.56
C LYS A 59 1.30 1.93 -3.09
N GLN A 60 0.30 2.56 -3.71
CA GLN A 60 0.18 2.62 -5.17
C GLN A 60 1.28 3.49 -5.80
N GLN A 61 1.54 4.68 -5.22
CA GLN A 61 2.63 5.54 -5.66
C GLN A 61 3.98 4.82 -5.57
N LEU A 62 4.24 4.13 -4.44
CA LEU A 62 5.47 3.34 -4.29
C LEU A 62 5.61 2.25 -5.36
N GLN A 63 4.51 1.55 -5.70
CA GLN A 63 4.54 0.53 -6.75
C GLN A 63 4.81 1.13 -8.13
N GLN A 64 4.19 2.27 -8.46
CA GLN A 64 4.42 2.96 -9.73
C GLN A 64 5.87 3.42 -9.87
N GLU A 65 6.43 4.03 -8.83
CA GLU A 65 7.82 4.44 -8.83
C GLU A 65 8.78 3.25 -8.94
N LYS A 66 8.52 2.14 -8.23
CA LYS A 66 9.31 0.92 -8.39
C LYS A 66 9.34 0.42 -9.82
N LYS A 67 8.21 0.48 -10.54
CA LYS A 67 8.15 0.13 -11.97
C LYS A 67 9.04 1.03 -12.82
N LEU A 68 8.99 2.35 -12.57
CA LEU A 68 9.83 3.32 -13.29
C LEU A 68 11.32 3.10 -12.99
N THR A 69 11.69 2.89 -11.72
CA THR A 69 13.05 2.57 -11.32
C THR A 69 13.54 1.30 -11.98
N PHE A 70 12.75 0.22 -11.98
CA PHE A 70 13.15 -1.05 -12.58
C PHE A 70 13.25 -0.94 -14.10
N LYS A 71 12.36 -0.18 -14.76
CA LYS A 71 12.49 0.15 -16.19
C LYS A 71 13.78 0.89 -16.49
N ARG A 72 14.18 1.83 -15.64
CA ARG A 72 15.46 2.56 -15.77
C ARG A 72 16.65 1.64 -15.59
N ILE A 73 16.68 0.82 -14.54
CA ILE A 73 17.77 -0.15 -14.31
C ILE A 73 17.89 -1.12 -15.49
N LYS A 74 16.77 -1.63 -16.01
CA LYS A 74 16.74 -2.53 -17.17
C LYS A 74 17.35 -1.92 -18.44
N SER A 75 17.35 -0.59 -18.56
CA SER A 75 17.96 0.13 -19.70
C SER A 75 19.48 0.34 -19.59
N LEU A 76 20.09 0.04 -18.44
CA LEU A 76 21.54 0.14 -18.25
C LEU A 76 22.25 -1.06 -18.89
N ASP A 77 23.57 -0.98 -19.07
CA ASP A 77 24.36 -2.11 -19.54
C ASP A 77 24.36 -3.27 -18.52
N LYS A 78 24.69 -4.48 -18.98
CA LYS A 78 24.66 -5.69 -18.13
C LYS A 78 25.63 -5.63 -16.95
N GLY A 79 26.79 -5.00 -17.11
CA GLY A 79 27.78 -4.88 -16.05
C GLY A 79 27.24 -4.03 -14.90
N THR A 80 26.66 -2.87 -15.24
CA THR A 80 25.99 -1.99 -14.26
C THR A 80 24.81 -2.68 -13.59
N GLN A 81 23.98 -3.41 -14.36
CA GLN A 81 22.87 -4.18 -13.77
C GLN A 81 23.36 -5.24 -12.78
N MET A 82 24.44 -5.95 -13.10
CA MET A 82 25.03 -6.97 -12.22
C MET A 82 25.58 -6.37 -10.94
N HIS A 83 26.30 -5.26 -11.04
CA HIS A 83 26.79 -4.53 -9.87
C HIS A 83 25.65 -4.07 -8.93
N ILE A 84 24.52 -3.60 -9.49
CA ILE A 84 23.33 -3.25 -8.70
C ILE A 84 22.72 -4.50 -8.03
N ALA A 85 22.67 -5.63 -8.74
CA ALA A 85 22.11 -6.87 -8.21
C ALA A 85 22.94 -7.42 -7.05
N GLU A 86 24.26 -7.41 -7.19
CA GLU A 86 25.22 -7.78 -6.14
C GLU A 86 25.07 -6.89 -4.90
N SER A 87 24.98 -5.58 -5.09
CA SER A 87 24.97 -4.60 -3.99
C SER A 87 23.67 -4.58 -3.19
N TYR A 88 22.52 -4.79 -3.85
CA TYR A 88 21.21 -4.51 -3.24
C TYR A 88 20.21 -5.67 -3.29
N TYR A 89 20.46 -6.73 -4.05
CA TYR A 89 19.44 -7.74 -4.37
C TYR A 89 19.95 -9.19 -4.27
N ASP A 90 20.99 -9.48 -3.51
CA ASP A 90 21.56 -10.83 -3.34
C ASP A 90 21.84 -11.52 -4.70
N ASN A 91 22.44 -10.78 -5.64
CA ASN A 91 22.71 -11.23 -7.01
C ASN A 91 21.47 -11.48 -7.87
N LYS A 92 20.27 -11.12 -7.41
CA LYS A 92 19.02 -11.26 -8.18
C LYS A 92 18.76 -9.98 -8.99
N MET A 93 18.21 -10.15 -10.19
CA MET A 93 17.81 -9.03 -11.06
C MET A 93 16.27 -8.94 -11.14
N PRO A 94 15.59 -8.39 -10.12
CA PRO A 94 14.13 -8.37 -10.06
C PRO A 94 13.48 -7.59 -11.21
N TRP A 95 14.18 -6.63 -11.81
CA TRP A 95 13.70 -5.83 -12.96
C TRP A 95 13.63 -6.60 -14.28
N LEU A 96 14.13 -7.85 -14.33
CA LEU A 96 13.98 -8.72 -15.51
C LEU A 96 12.66 -9.50 -15.51
N LYS A 97 11.96 -9.57 -14.37
CA LYS A 97 10.66 -10.24 -14.28
C LYS A 97 9.61 -9.42 -15.02
N GLU A 98 8.73 -10.09 -15.76
CA GLU A 98 7.64 -9.44 -16.50
C GLU A 98 6.56 -8.85 -15.57
N GLU A 99 6.51 -9.29 -14.31
CA GLU A 99 5.54 -8.84 -13.32
C GLU A 99 6.21 -8.07 -12.15
N ILE A 100 5.83 -6.79 -12.01
CA ILE A 100 6.09 -5.90 -10.85
C ILE A 100 4.77 -5.26 -10.43
#